data_AF-A0A9X2F0F6-F1
#
_entry.id   AF-A0A9X2F0F6-F1
#
_cell.length_a   1.000
_cell.length_b   1.000
_cell.length_c   1.000
_cell.angle_alpha   90.00
_cell.angle_beta   90.00
_cell.angle_gamma   90.00
#
_symmetry.space_group_name_H-M   'P 1'
#
loop_
_entity.id
_entity.type
_entity.pdbx_description
1 polymer ?
#
loop_
_entity_poly.entity_id
_entity_poly.type
_entity_poly.pdbx_seq_one_letter_code
_entity_poly.pdbx_strand_id
1 'polypeptide(L)' 'MKTQAHHSPLYWLVMLFTGLFILGIVIKVFSFFFNPTEGFGATLITISWYAFLPGAAGLLILMLIHAIFQKELD' A
#
# COMPACT_ATOMS: atom_id res chain seq x y z
N MET A 1 27.54 11.16 -15.61
CA MET A 1 27.55 10.42 -14.33
C MET A 1 26.11 10.17 -13.91
N LYS A 2 25.65 8.90 -13.88
CA LYS A 2 24.32 8.58 -13.34
C LYS A 2 24.44 8.61 -11.82
N THR A 3 23.96 9.68 -11.20
CA THR A 3 23.79 9.79 -9.75
C THR A 3 22.89 8.65 -9.31
N GLN A 4 23.45 7.61 -8.68
CA GLN A 4 22.66 6.59 -8.04
C GLN A 4 21.97 7.27 -6.85
N ALA A 5 20.67 7.51 -6.98
CA ALA A 5 19.88 8.11 -5.91
C ALA A 5 19.88 7.12 -4.74
N HIS A 6 20.66 7.44 -3.70
CA HIS A 6 20.74 6.62 -2.51
C HIS A 6 19.44 6.82 -1.73
N HIS A 7 18.44 6.00 -2.03
CA HIS A 7 17.16 6.02 -1.33
C HIS A 7 17.31 5.40 0.05
N SER A 8 16.77 6.08 1.07
CA SER A 8 16.80 5.57 2.44
C SER A 8 15.92 4.32 2.57
N PRO A 9 16.17 3.42 3.53
CA PRO A 9 15.30 2.27 3.77
C PRO A 9 13.84 2.67 4.05
N LEU A 10 13.63 3.82 4.69
CA LEU A 10 12.31 4.41 4.90
C LEU A 10 11.59 4.72 3.59
N TYR A 11 12.31 5.30 2.60
CA TYR A 11 11.76 5.58 1.28
C TYR A 11 11.24 4.30 0.60
N TRP A 12 12.02 3.22 0.66
CA TRP A 12 11.63 1.93 0.08
C TRP A 12 10.41 1.32 0.76
N LEU A 13 10.32 1.42 2.10
CA LEU A 13 9.16 0.97 2.85
C LEU A 13 7.91 1.75 2.47
N VAL A 14 7.99 3.09 2.44
CA VAL A 14 6.87 3.94 2.01
C VAL A 14 6.43 3.55 0.59
N MET A 15 7.37 3.43 -0.34
CA MET A 15 7.05 3.07 -1.72
C MET A 15 6.40 1.68 -1.83
N LEU A 16 6.87 0.70 -1.06
CA LEU A 16 6.29 -0.64 -1.03
C LEU A 16 4.85 -0.62 -0.51
N PHE A 17 4.59 0.05 0.62
CA PHE A 17 3.24 0.11 1.18
C PHE A 17 2.29 0.95 0.32
N THR A 18 2.76 2.05 -0.28
CA THR A 18 2.00 2.81 -1.28
C THR A 18 1.70 1.95 -2.51
N GLY A 19 2.66 1.18 -2.99
CA GLY A 19 2.46 0.25 -4.11
C GLY A 19 1.39 -0.79 -3.80
N LEU A 20 1.44 -1.43 -2.63
CA LEU A 20 0.44 -2.39 -2.17
C LEU A 20 -0.96 -1.78 -2.03
N PHE A 21 -1.04 -0.57 -1.47
CA PHE A 21 -2.28 0.17 -1.32
C PHE A 21 -2.94 0.43 -2.68
N ILE A 22 -2.17 0.97 -3.64
CA ILE A 22 -2.66 1.26 -4.99
C ILE A 22 -3.01 -0.04 -5.72
N LEU A 23 -2.17 -1.07 -5.62
CA LEU A 23 -2.40 -2.36 -6.26
C LEU A 23 -3.73 -2.99 -5.78
N GLY A 24 -4.01 -2.95 -4.48
CA GLY A 24 -5.27 -3.42 -3.92
C GLY A 24 -6.48 -2.70 -4.52
N ILE A 25 -6.42 -1.37 -4.63
CA ILE A 25 -7.47 -0.56 -5.27
C ILE A 25 -7.64 -0.95 -6.75
N VAL A 26 -6.55 -1.09 -7.50
CA VAL A 26 -6.59 -1.45 -8.93
C VAL A 26 -7.25 -2.80 -9.11
N ILE A 27 -6.88 -3.80 -8.31
CA ILE A 27 -7.47 -5.14 -8.38
C ILE A 27 -8.95 -5.09 -7.98
N LYS A 28 -9.32 -4.27 -6.99
CA LYS A 28 -10.72 -4.07 -6.59
C LYS A 28 -11.54 -3.50 -7.74
N VAL A 29 -11.04 -2.46 -8.39
CA VAL A 29 -11.71 -1.84 -9.54
C VAL A 29 -11.83 -2.85 -10.69
N PHE A 30 -10.76 -3.61 -10.95
CA PHE A 30 -10.76 -4.64 -11.98
C PHE A 30 -11.79 -5.75 -11.68
N SER A 31 -12.00 -6.08 -10.41
CA SER A 31 -12.99 -7.09 -10.01
C SER A 31 -14.43 -6.73 -10.41
N PHE A 32 -14.78 -5.45 -10.59
CA PHE A 32 -16.13 -5.03 -10.98
C PHE A 32 -16.46 -5.31 -12.45
N PHE A 33 -15.44 -5.52 -13.30
CA PHE A 33 -15.65 -6.00 -14.67
C PHE A 33 -16.02 -7.49 -14.71
N PHE A 34 -15.92 -8.17 -13.57
CA PHE A 34 -16.36 -9.54 -13.36
C PHE A 34 -17.48 -9.53 -12.31
N ASN A 35 -18.21 -10.63 -12.17
CA ASN A 35 -19.22 -10.71 -11.12
C ASN A 35 -18.54 -10.63 -9.73
N PRO A 36 -18.72 -9.56 -8.95
CA PRO A 36 -17.97 -9.37 -7.71
C PRO A 36 -18.36 -10.35 -6.60
N THR A 37 -19.52 -11.01 -6.69
CA THR A 37 -20.02 -11.86 -5.61
C THR A 37 -19.68 -13.34 -5.77
N GLU A 38 -19.21 -13.76 -6.94
CA GLU A 38 -18.96 -15.18 -7.21
C GLU A 38 -17.83 -15.41 -8.23
N GLY A 39 -17.27 -16.62 -8.21
CA GLY A 39 -16.23 -17.05 -9.13
C GLY A 39 -15.00 -16.14 -9.11
N PHE A 40 -14.52 -15.79 -10.31
CA PHE A 40 -13.28 -15.04 -10.48
C PHE A 40 -13.31 -13.63 -9.86
N GLY A 41 -14.45 -12.92 -9.93
CA GLY A 41 -14.56 -11.58 -9.36
C GLY A 41 -14.49 -11.59 -7.83
N ALA A 42 -15.10 -12.57 -7.17
CA ALA A 42 -14.95 -12.75 -5.72
C ALA A 42 -13.50 -13.05 -5.31
N THR A 43 -12.78 -13.88 -6.08
CA THR A 43 -11.36 -14.14 -5.84
C THR A 43 -10.53 -12.87 -5.97
N LEU A 44 -10.77 -12.05 -7.00
CA LEU A 44 -10.09 -10.77 -7.18
C LEU A 44 -10.34 -9.81 -6.02
N ILE A 45 -11.57 -9.76 -5.48
CA ILE A 45 -11.87 -8.95 -4.29
C ILE A 45 -11.03 -9.38 -3.09
N THR A 46 -10.93 -10.69 -2.86
CA THR A 46 -10.14 -11.24 -1.77
C THR A 46 -8.66 -10.89 -1.93
N ILE A 47 -8.10 -11.05 -3.13
CA ILE A 47 -6.71 -10.65 -3.45
C ILE A 47 -6.51 -9.15 -3.24
N SER A 48 -7.46 -8.33 -3.71
CA SER A 48 -7.47 -6.89 -3.50
C SER A 48 -7.31 -6.54 -2.02
N TRP A 49 -8.09 -7.19 -1.14
CA TRP A 49 -8.02 -6.96 0.29
C TRP A 49 -6.67 -7.36 0.89
N TYR A 50 -6.09 -8.49 0.45
CA TYR A 50 -4.77 -8.92 0.90
C TYR A 50 -3.64 -7.98 0.47
N ALA A 51 -3.80 -7.19 -0.60
CA ALA A 51 -2.85 -6.15 -0.97
C ALA A 51 -3.17 -4.82 -0.26
N PHE A 52 -4.44 -4.42 -0.23
CA PHE A 52 -4.89 -3.13 0.30
C PHE A 52 -4.64 -2.99 1.81
N LEU A 53 -5.05 -3.98 2.62
CA LEU A 53 -4.94 -3.92 4.07
C LEU A 53 -3.51 -3.71 4.57
N PRO A 54 -2.51 -4.51 4.15
CA PRO A 54 -1.14 -4.27 4.58
C PRO A 54 -0.56 -2.96 4.04
N GLY A 55 -0.95 -2.54 2.82
CA GLY A 55 -0.57 -1.23 2.28
C GLY A 55 -1.09 -0.07 3.13
N ALA A 56 -2.39 -0.07 3.45
CA ALA A 56 -3.03 0.95 4.28
C ALA A 56 -2.47 0.96 5.70
N ALA A 57 -2.39 -0.21 6.35
CA ALA A 57 -1.87 -0.32 7.72
C ALA A 57 -0.41 0.09 7.82
N GLY A 58 0.43 -0.32 6.85
CA GLY A 58 1.85 0.04 6.81
C GLY A 58 2.07 1.54 6.68
N LEU A 59 1.32 2.21 5.79
CA LEU A 59 1.39 3.68 5.67
C LEU A 59 0.93 4.38 6.95
N LEU A 60 -0.15 3.92 7.58
CA LEU A 60 -0.66 4.47 8.83
C LEU A 60 0.35 4.37 9.97
N ILE A 61 1.02 3.22 10.11
CA ILE A 61 2.07 3.00 11.11
C ILE A 61 3.26 3.95 10.86
N LEU A 62 3.70 4.09 9.61
CA LEU A 62 4.79 5.01 9.27
C LEU A 62 4.44 6.47 9.57
N MET A 63 3.21 6.89 9.29
CA MET A 63 2.72 8.22 9.63
C MET A 63 2.68 8.44 11.14
N LEU A 64 2.22 7.46 11.91
CA LEU A 64 2.18 7.53 13.37
C LEU A 64 3.59 7.64 13.96
N ILE A 65 4.52 6.81 13.51
CA ILE A 65 5.94 6.85 13.90
C ILE A 65 6.50 8.24 13.61
N HIS A 66 6.30 8.76 12.40
CA HIS A 66 6.77 10.08 12.03
C HIS A 66 6.20 11.18 12.93
N ALA A 67 4.90 11.14 13.21
CA ALA A 67 4.22 12.12 14.06
C ALA A 67 4.70 12.08 15.53
N ILE A 68 4.96 10.89 16.08
CA ILE A 68 5.48 10.74 17.45
C ILE A 68 6.90 11.31 17.53
N PHE A 69 7.79 10.93 16.61
CA PHE A 69 9.18 11.39 16.64
C PHE A 69 9.33 12.89 16.32
N GLN A 70 8.45 13.46 15.49
CA GLN A 70 8.42 14.92 15.31
C GLN A 70 8.02 15.64 16.60
N LYS A 71 7.06 15.09 17.35
CA LYS A 71 6.58 15.69 18.61
C LYS A 71 7.60 15.64 19.75
N GLU A 72 8.54 14.70 19.74
CA GLU A 72 9.63 14.64 20.74
C GLU A 72 10.78 15.63 20.48
N LEU A 73 10.81 16.26 19.30
CA LEU A 73 11.85 17.22 18.90
C LEU A 73 11.44 18.69 19.12
N ASP A 74 10.16 18.95 19.41
CA ASP A 74 9.61 20.26 19.79
C ASP A 74 9.48 20.40 21.31
#